data_AF-A0A0F9H6V2-F1
#
_entry.id   AF-A0A0F9H6V2-F1
#
_cell.length_a   1.000
_cell.length_b   1.000
_cell.length_c   1.000
_cell.angle_alpha   90.00
_cell.angle_beta   90.00
_cell.angle_gamma   90.00
#
_symmetry.space_group_name_H-M   'P 1'
#
loop_
_entity.id
_entity.type
_entity.pdbx_description
1 polymer ?
#
loop_
_entity_poly.entity_id
_entity_poly.type
_entity_poly.pdbx_seq_one_letter_code
_entity_poly.pdbx_strand_id
1 'polypeptide(L)'
;MANRTKVTGLQNVMKNLNREIAKLGKTTMAGLIKGGILIIRDTEKTSPLTPVDLGNLRASRYMVTGLGSNKEPSPQFKGDDVGELKSDHSSVVGKALAKTAGKPLVVLGFSANYAAAVEENKDPKIWNRPGSGRAFLQSSINRNKAKILAVIATSAKIK
;
A
#
# COMPACT_ATOMS: atom_id res chain seq x y z
N MET A 1 18.25 -16.82 -5.12
CA MET A 1 18.02 -16.28 -3.76
C MET A 1 17.73 -14.79 -3.87
N ALA A 2 16.48 -14.36 -3.70
CA ALA A 2 16.10 -12.96 -3.86
C ALA A 2 16.70 -12.11 -2.73
N ASN A 3 17.59 -11.19 -3.10
CA ASN A 3 18.18 -10.22 -2.18
C ASN A 3 17.05 -9.33 -1.64
N ARG A 4 16.66 -9.50 -0.37
CA ARG A 4 15.59 -8.70 0.26
C ARG A 4 16.10 -7.27 0.44
N THR A 5 15.91 -6.42 -0.56
CA THR A 5 16.20 -4.99 -0.46
C THR A 5 15.49 -4.44 0.78
N LYS A 6 16.25 -3.92 1.75
CA LYS A 6 15.68 -3.31 2.95
C LYS A 6 14.91 -2.07 2.51
N VAL A 7 13.59 -2.13 2.61
CA VAL A 7 12.69 -1.01 2.33
C VAL A 7 12.81 0.00 3.48
N THR A 8 13.80 0.88 3.45
CA THR A 8 14.07 1.82 4.56
C THR A 8 13.22 3.09 4.48
N GLY A 9 12.94 3.59 3.28
CA GLY A 9 12.22 4.86 3.10
C GLY A 9 10.75 4.74 3.51
N LEU A 10 10.06 3.76 2.94
CA LEU A 10 8.64 3.50 3.24
C LEU A 10 8.43 3.11 4.71
N GLN A 11 9.36 2.36 5.32
CA GLN A 11 9.27 2.00 6.75
C GLN A 11 9.27 3.23 7.65
N ASN A 12 10.15 4.21 7.37
CA ASN A 12 10.22 5.45 8.14
C ASN A 12 8.94 6.28 7.98
N VAL A 13 8.42 6.39 6.76
CA VAL A 13 7.18 7.12 6.49
C VAL A 13 5.98 6.47 7.18
N MET A 14 5.86 5.15 7.12
CA MET A 14 4.80 4.42 7.83
C MET A 14 4.93 4.55 9.36
N LYS A 15 6.14 4.46 9.90
CA LYS A 15 6.38 4.68 11.34
C LYS A 15 5.93 6.07 11.79
N ASN A 16 6.22 7.09 10.98
CA ASN A 16 5.81 8.47 11.27
C ASN A 16 4.30 8.65 11.16
N LEU A 17 3.66 8.11 10.11
CA LEU A 17 2.20 8.16 9.97
C LEU A 17 1.50 7.47 11.15
N ASN A 18 1.92 6.26 11.51
CA ASN A 18 1.33 5.50 12.61
C ASN A 18 1.49 6.24 13.96
N ARG A 19 2.63 6.91 14.17
CA ARG A 19 2.83 7.75 15.35
C ARG A 19 1.83 8.90 15.40
N GLU A 20 1.57 9.58 14.29
CA GLU A 20 0.58 10.66 14.24
C GLU A 20 -0.86 10.14 14.40
N ILE A 21 -1.19 9.00 13.82
CA ILE A 21 -2.50 8.35 14.00
C ILE A 21 -2.72 8.01 15.48
N ALA A 22 -1.71 7.51 16.18
CA ALA A 22 -1.80 7.19 17.61
C ALA A 22 -2.10 8.43 18.47
N LYS A 23 -1.61 9.61 18.09
CA LYS A 23 -1.90 10.88 18.79
C LYS A 23 -3.35 11.34 18.65
N LEU A 24 -4.11 10.84 17.67
CA LEU A 24 -5.53 11.18 17.50
C LEU A 24 -6.41 10.60 18.63
N GLY A 25 -5.89 9.66 19.42
CA GLY A 25 -6.63 9.00 20.49
C GLY A 25 -7.65 8.00 19.96
N LYS A 26 -8.85 8.46 19.60
CA LYS A 26 -9.92 7.60 19.07
C LYS A 26 -9.85 7.53 17.53
N THR A 27 -9.67 6.33 16.99
CA THR A 27 -9.72 6.06 15.55
C THR A 27 -10.81 5.04 15.24
N THR A 28 -11.57 5.23 14.16
CA THR A 28 -12.58 4.25 13.71
C THR A 28 -12.05 3.45 12.53
N MET A 29 -12.52 2.20 12.40
CA MET A 29 -12.18 1.36 11.23
C MET A 29 -12.55 2.06 9.92
N ALA A 30 -13.72 2.73 9.87
CA ALA A 30 -14.14 3.52 8.72
C ALA A 30 -13.14 4.63 8.38
N GLY A 31 -12.62 5.36 9.37
CA GLY A 31 -11.58 6.36 9.17
C GLY A 31 -10.29 5.77 8.60
N LEU A 32 -9.83 4.65 9.15
CA LEU A 32 -8.63 3.96 8.68
C LEU A 32 -8.78 3.47 7.23
N ILE A 33 -9.95 2.91 6.88
CA ILE A 33 -10.26 2.48 5.51
C ILE A 33 -10.23 3.67 4.55
N LYS A 34 -10.89 4.78 4.89
CA LYS A 34 -10.87 5.99 4.06
C LYS A 34 -9.44 6.54 3.89
N GLY A 35 -8.64 6.52 4.94
CA GLY A 35 -7.22 6.87 4.88
C GLY A 35 -6.42 5.97 3.94
N GLY A 36 -6.60 4.66 4.03
CA GLY A 36 -5.96 3.69 3.12
C GLY A 36 -6.37 3.86 1.66
N ILE A 37 -7.66 4.13 1.41
CA ILE A 37 -8.19 4.43 0.08
C ILE A 37 -7.53 5.67 -0.51
N LEU A 38 -7.33 6.73 0.28
CA LEU A 38 -6.63 7.93 -0.18
C LEU A 38 -5.21 7.60 -0.63
N ILE A 39 -4.47 6.83 0.18
CA ILE A 39 -3.10 6.43 -0.14
C ILE A 39 -3.05 5.73 -1.50
N ILE A 40 -3.81 4.66 -1.69
CA ILE A 40 -3.65 3.90 -2.93
C ILE A 40 -4.30 4.60 -4.14
N ARG A 41 -5.43 5.30 -3.99
CA ARG A 41 -5.99 6.05 -5.13
C ARG A 41 -5.01 7.07 -5.68
N ASP A 42 -4.22 7.65 -4.79
CA ASP A 42 -3.31 8.71 -5.15
C ASP A 42 -2.02 8.19 -5.80
N THR A 43 -1.60 6.94 -5.54
CA THR A 43 -0.51 6.29 -6.34
C THR A 43 -0.90 6.11 -7.82
N GLU A 44 -2.17 6.26 -8.16
CA GLU A 44 -2.67 6.18 -9.55
C GLU A 44 -2.96 7.55 -10.18
N LYS A 45 -2.93 8.64 -9.40
CA LYS A 45 -3.34 9.98 -9.84
C LYS A 45 -2.23 11.02 -9.82
N THR A 46 -1.31 10.91 -8.87
CA THR A 46 -0.29 11.94 -8.63
C THR A 46 1.09 11.31 -8.69
N SER A 47 1.96 11.86 -9.53
CA SER A 47 3.33 11.39 -9.70
C SER A 47 4.13 11.42 -8.38
N PRO A 48 5.06 10.48 -8.14
CA PRO A 48 5.30 9.30 -8.96
C PRO A 48 4.12 8.32 -8.90
N LEU A 49 3.69 7.85 -10.08
CA LEU A 49 2.61 6.88 -10.25
C LEU A 49 3.15 5.45 -10.08
N THR A 50 2.27 4.51 -9.75
CA THR A 50 2.60 3.07 -9.78
C THR A 50 3.05 2.68 -11.20
N PRO A 51 4.25 2.11 -11.38
CA PRO A 51 4.68 1.55 -12.67
C PRO A 51 3.76 0.44 -13.16
N VAL A 52 3.60 0.32 -14.49
CA VAL A 52 2.63 -0.61 -15.11
C VAL A 52 3.22 -1.43 -16.26
N ASP A 53 4.54 -1.49 -16.40
CA ASP A 53 5.24 -2.10 -17.54
C ASP A 53 4.74 -3.52 -17.85
N LEU A 54 4.64 -4.36 -16.81
CA LEU A 54 4.02 -5.70 -16.89
C LEU A 54 2.59 -5.74 -16.36
N GLY A 55 2.06 -4.61 -15.84
CA GLY A 55 0.77 -4.51 -15.16
C GLY A 55 0.67 -5.23 -13.80
N ASN A 56 1.54 -6.22 -13.56
CA ASN A 56 1.55 -7.09 -12.38
C ASN A 56 1.76 -6.34 -11.06
N LEU A 57 2.56 -5.26 -11.05
CA LEU A 57 2.75 -4.46 -9.84
C LEU A 57 1.42 -3.84 -9.41
N ARG A 58 0.77 -3.11 -10.30
CA ARG A 58 -0.54 -2.52 -10.06
C ARG A 58 -1.60 -3.57 -9.73
N ALA A 59 -1.59 -4.72 -10.40
CA ALA A 59 -2.48 -5.83 -10.11
C ALA A 59 -2.25 -6.44 -8.71
N SER A 60 -1.02 -6.40 -8.18
CA SER A 60 -0.66 -6.95 -6.87
C SER A 60 -1.11 -6.11 -5.67
N ARG A 61 -1.80 -4.99 -5.91
CA ARG A 61 -2.35 -4.12 -4.88
C ARG A 61 -3.26 -4.92 -3.94
N TYR A 62 -3.14 -4.68 -2.64
CA TYR A 62 -4.05 -5.24 -1.66
C TYR A 62 -4.36 -4.23 -0.54
N MET A 63 -5.54 -4.38 0.07
CA MET A 63 -5.94 -3.66 1.26
C MET A 63 -6.82 -4.55 2.12
N VAL A 64 -6.31 -4.90 3.29
CA VAL A 64 -6.93 -5.79 4.24
C VAL A 64 -7.27 -5.03 5.52
N THR A 65 -8.41 -5.35 6.10
CA THR A 65 -8.94 -4.69 7.30
C THR A 65 -9.19 -5.72 8.40
N GLY A 66 -9.28 -5.28 9.65
CA GLY A 66 -9.61 -6.18 10.77
C GLY A 66 -11.01 -6.80 10.73
N LEU A 67 -11.85 -6.40 9.78
CA LEU A 67 -13.13 -7.04 9.46
C LEU A 67 -12.98 -8.29 8.57
N GLY A 68 -11.75 -8.70 8.26
CA GLY A 68 -11.46 -9.90 7.47
C GLY A 68 -11.69 -9.76 5.96
N SER A 69 -12.01 -8.55 5.47
CA SER A 69 -12.20 -8.33 4.03
C SER A 69 -10.91 -7.83 3.36
N ASN A 70 -10.49 -8.50 2.28
CA ASN A 70 -9.71 -7.83 1.22
C ASN A 70 -10.68 -6.93 0.44
N LYS A 71 -10.36 -5.65 0.30
CA LYS A 71 -11.21 -4.66 -0.40
C LYS A 71 -10.81 -4.47 -1.86
N GLU A 72 -9.79 -5.17 -2.34
CA GLU A 72 -9.33 -5.11 -3.72
C GLU A 72 -9.88 -6.29 -4.55
N PRO A 73 -10.13 -6.09 -5.86
CA PRO A 73 -10.51 -7.18 -6.76
C PRO A 73 -9.39 -8.23 -6.86
N SER A 74 -9.77 -9.45 -7.25
CA SER A 74 -8.80 -10.52 -7.50
C SER A 74 -7.75 -10.09 -8.52
N PRO A 75 -6.45 -10.27 -8.24
CA PRO A 75 -5.39 -9.81 -9.12
C PRO A 75 -5.38 -10.58 -10.44
N GLN A 76 -5.30 -9.84 -11.55
CA GLN A 76 -5.12 -10.40 -12.89
C GLN A 76 -3.65 -10.31 -13.30
N PHE A 77 -2.84 -11.27 -12.85
CA PHE A 77 -1.44 -11.37 -13.23
C PHE A 77 -1.26 -11.88 -14.67
N LYS A 78 -0.18 -11.47 -15.34
CA LYS A 78 0.17 -11.82 -16.72
C LYS A 78 1.63 -12.28 -16.85
N GLY A 79 1.94 -13.03 -17.91
CA GLY A 79 3.30 -13.52 -18.22
C GLY A 79 3.60 -14.90 -17.64
N ASP A 80 4.85 -15.31 -17.72
CA ASP A 80 5.28 -16.66 -17.36
C ASP A 80 5.27 -16.90 -15.84
N ASP A 81 5.53 -15.85 -15.05
CA ASP A 81 5.62 -15.91 -13.58
C ASP A 81 4.25 -15.85 -12.87
N VAL A 82 3.13 -16.04 -13.58
CA VAL A 82 1.77 -15.89 -13.01
C VAL A 82 1.52 -16.81 -11.83
N GLY A 83 2.03 -18.05 -11.88
CA GLY A 83 1.89 -19.01 -10.78
C GLY A 83 2.54 -18.51 -9.49
N GLU A 84 3.78 -18.01 -9.60
CA GLU A 84 4.53 -17.45 -8.48
C GLU A 84 3.84 -16.20 -7.92
N LEU A 85 3.46 -15.25 -8.78
CA LEU A 85 2.80 -14.01 -8.36
C LEU A 85 1.46 -14.26 -7.65
N LYS A 86 0.69 -15.26 -8.09
CA LYS A 86 -0.55 -15.67 -7.42
C LYS A 86 -0.27 -16.25 -6.03
N SER A 87 0.73 -17.13 -5.93
CA SER A 87 1.13 -17.75 -4.67
C SER A 87 1.61 -16.69 -3.67
N ASP A 88 2.49 -15.80 -4.10
CA ASP A 88 3.02 -14.71 -3.28
C ASP A 88 1.94 -13.74 -2.84
N HIS A 89 1.03 -13.35 -3.75
CA HIS A 89 -0.11 -12.51 -3.39
C HIS A 89 -0.96 -13.15 -2.31
N SER A 90 -1.31 -14.42 -2.48
CA SER A 90 -2.13 -15.15 -1.51
C SER A 90 -1.43 -15.26 -0.15
N SER A 91 -0.12 -15.52 -0.15
CA SER A 91 0.72 -15.56 1.06
C SER A 91 0.78 -14.21 1.79
N VAL A 92 0.99 -13.12 1.05
CA VAL A 92 1.06 -11.76 1.62
C VAL A 92 -0.29 -11.32 2.17
N VAL A 93 -1.38 -11.55 1.43
CA VAL A 93 -2.74 -11.23 1.87
C VAL A 93 -3.14 -12.07 3.07
N GLY A 94 -2.82 -13.37 3.10
CA GLY A 94 -3.05 -14.24 4.26
C GLY A 94 -2.34 -13.76 5.52
N LYS A 95 -1.07 -13.34 5.41
CA LYS A 95 -0.33 -12.74 6.53
C LYS A 95 -0.93 -11.40 6.97
N ALA A 96 -1.38 -10.57 6.04
CA ALA A 96 -2.05 -9.32 6.34
C ALA A 96 -3.37 -9.56 7.08
N LEU A 97 -4.18 -10.52 6.64
CA LEU A 97 -5.43 -10.94 7.28
C LEU A 97 -5.20 -11.42 8.71
N ALA A 98 -4.24 -12.33 8.92
CA ALA A 98 -3.88 -12.82 10.25
C ALA A 98 -3.42 -11.68 11.18
N LYS A 99 -2.70 -10.69 10.63
CA LYS A 99 -2.24 -9.52 11.41
C LYS A 99 -3.38 -8.59 11.81
N THR A 100 -4.39 -8.41 10.95
CA THR A 100 -5.49 -7.47 11.17
C THR A 100 -6.66 -8.05 11.95
N ALA A 101 -6.84 -9.37 11.96
CA ALA A 101 -8.01 -10.05 12.54
C ALA A 101 -8.35 -9.53 13.95
N GLY A 102 -9.59 -9.04 14.12
CA GLY A 102 -10.12 -8.53 15.38
C GLY A 102 -9.53 -7.19 15.86
N LYS A 103 -8.67 -6.55 15.07
CA LYS A 103 -7.99 -5.30 15.46
C LYS A 103 -8.48 -4.11 14.63
N PRO A 104 -8.49 -2.89 15.18
CA PRO A 104 -8.72 -1.67 14.41
C PRO A 104 -7.50 -1.31 13.56
N LEU A 105 -7.17 -2.18 12.59
CA LEU A 105 -5.99 -2.10 11.74
C LEU A 105 -6.37 -2.24 10.27
N VAL A 106 -5.70 -1.45 9.43
CA VAL A 106 -5.69 -1.58 7.98
C VAL A 106 -4.26 -1.85 7.54
N VAL A 107 -4.07 -2.86 6.72
CA VAL A 107 -2.78 -3.18 6.07
C VAL A 107 -3.00 -3.09 4.57
N LEU A 108 -2.15 -2.33 3.89
CA LEU A 108 -2.21 -2.12 2.45
C LEU A 108 -0.81 -2.16 1.86
N GLY A 109 -0.73 -2.44 0.57
CA GLY A 109 0.54 -2.45 -0.15
C GLY A 109 0.43 -3.16 -1.49
N PHE A 110 1.58 -3.64 -1.96
CA PHE A 110 1.77 -4.36 -3.21
C PHE A 110 2.47 -5.67 -2.91
N SER A 111 1.92 -6.78 -3.37
CA SER A 111 2.42 -8.12 -3.03
C SER A 111 3.41 -8.68 -4.04
N ALA A 112 3.63 -8.03 -5.18
CA ALA A 112 4.60 -8.50 -6.16
C ALA A 112 5.98 -8.62 -5.50
N ASN A 113 6.67 -9.74 -5.70
CA ASN A 113 7.98 -10.02 -5.10
C ASN A 113 9.04 -8.95 -5.42
N TYR A 114 8.91 -8.25 -6.55
CA TYR A 114 9.76 -7.15 -6.97
C TYR A 114 9.28 -5.75 -6.53
N ALA A 115 8.14 -5.63 -5.83
CA ALA A 115 7.58 -4.33 -5.43
C ALA A 115 8.54 -3.51 -4.56
N ALA A 116 9.25 -4.16 -3.65
CA ALA A 116 10.28 -3.52 -2.82
C ALA A 116 11.42 -2.95 -3.65
N ALA A 117 11.84 -3.67 -4.69
CA ALA A 117 12.85 -3.18 -5.62
C ALA A 117 12.33 -1.96 -6.36
N VAL A 118 11.10 -1.95 -6.88
CA VAL A 118 10.52 -0.79 -7.58
C VAL A 118 10.40 0.45 -6.68
N GLU A 119 10.01 0.26 -5.41
CA GLU A 119 9.85 1.36 -4.46
C GLU A 119 11.20 2.01 -4.10
N GLU A 120 12.26 1.21 -3.98
CA GLU A 120 13.57 1.65 -3.46
C GLU A 120 14.66 1.83 -4.53
N ASN A 121 14.43 1.38 -5.77
CA ASN A 121 15.48 1.42 -6.79
C ASN A 121 15.96 2.86 -7.00
N LYS A 122 17.28 3.06 -6.82
CA LYS A 122 17.93 4.37 -6.95
C LYS A 122 18.33 4.64 -8.40
N ASP A 123 18.45 3.60 -9.21
CA ASP A 123 18.84 3.73 -10.60
C ASP A 123 17.69 4.35 -11.42
N PRO A 124 18.02 5.26 -12.35
CA PRO A 124 17.02 5.88 -13.22
C PRO A 124 16.44 4.83 -14.17
N LYS A 125 15.37 4.16 -13.74
CA LYS A 125 14.58 3.30 -14.60
C LYS A 125 13.52 4.14 -15.31
N ILE A 126 13.54 4.11 -16.64
CA ILE A 126 12.45 4.64 -17.45
C ILE A 126 11.34 3.60 -17.42
N TRP A 127 10.18 4.01 -16.91
CA TRP A 127 8.99 3.19 -16.84
C TRP A 127 8.06 3.56 -17.99
N ASN A 128 7.35 2.58 -18.56
CA ASN A 128 6.48 2.76 -19.72
C ASN A 128 5.32 3.73 -19.46
N ARG A 129 4.90 3.91 -18.21
CA ARG A 129 3.85 4.87 -17.84
C ARG A 129 4.46 6.24 -17.55
N PRO A 130 4.07 7.30 -18.29
CA PRO A 130 4.50 8.65 -17.99
C PRO A 130 4.18 9.05 -16.54
N GLY A 131 5.15 9.66 -15.87
CA GLY A 131 5.01 10.08 -14.47
C GLY A 131 5.06 8.95 -13.44
N SER A 132 5.25 7.68 -13.86
CA SER A 132 5.55 6.61 -12.91
C SER A 132 6.99 6.63 -12.44
N GLY A 133 7.23 6.13 -11.23
CA GLY A 133 8.55 6.24 -10.62
C GLY A 133 8.69 5.53 -9.29
N ARG A 134 9.92 5.52 -8.78
CA ARG A 134 10.26 5.03 -7.43
C ARG A 134 9.54 5.80 -6.34
N ALA A 135 9.52 5.24 -5.13
CA ALA A 135 8.93 5.86 -3.95
C ALA A 135 7.47 6.32 -4.18
N PHE A 136 6.71 5.65 -5.04
CA PHE A 136 5.35 6.05 -5.40
C PHE A 136 4.39 5.92 -4.22
N LEU A 137 4.55 4.86 -3.42
CA LEU A 137 3.76 4.66 -2.22
C LEU A 137 4.20 5.61 -1.10
N GLN A 138 5.52 5.75 -0.90
CA GLN A 138 6.08 6.72 0.05
C GLN A 138 5.63 8.15 -0.25
N SER A 139 5.69 8.56 -1.51
CA SER A 139 5.29 9.90 -1.95
C SER A 139 3.80 10.13 -1.73
N SER A 140 2.95 9.14 -2.03
CA SER A 140 1.52 9.18 -1.73
C SER A 140 1.25 9.41 -0.25
N ILE A 141 1.92 8.68 0.64
CA ILE A 141 1.73 8.85 2.08
C ILE A 141 2.19 10.24 2.55
N ASN A 142 3.37 10.66 2.14
CA ASN A 142 3.93 11.95 2.56
C ASN A 142 3.05 13.12 2.12
N ARG A 143 2.64 13.17 0.85
CA ARG A 143 1.85 14.29 0.32
C ARG A 143 0.41 14.33 0.84
N ASN A 144 -0.15 13.18 1.22
CA ASN A 144 -1.50 13.12 1.79
C ASN A 144 -1.53 13.04 3.31
N LYS A 145 -0.40 13.09 4.01
CA LYS A 145 -0.33 12.89 5.45
C LYS A 145 -1.39 13.69 6.21
N ALA A 146 -1.49 15.00 5.95
CA ALA A 146 -2.47 15.86 6.59
C ALA A 146 -3.93 15.44 6.28
N LYS A 147 -4.22 15.13 5.01
CA LYS A 147 -5.56 14.69 4.56
C LYS A 147 -5.95 13.35 5.18
N ILE A 148 -5.01 12.41 5.27
CA ILE A 148 -5.20 11.10 5.90
C ILE A 148 -5.58 11.28 7.37
N LEU A 149 -4.78 12.07 8.12
CA LEU A 149 -5.05 12.34 9.53
C LEU A 149 -6.39 13.04 9.74
N ALA A 150 -6.71 14.04 8.91
CA ALA A 150 -7.99 14.74 8.98
C ALA A 150 -9.19 13.80 8.74
N VAL A 151 -9.12 12.93 7.73
CA VAL A 151 -10.21 11.98 7.42
C VAL A 151 -10.39 10.93 8.52
N ILE A 152 -9.29 10.46 9.11
CA ILE A 152 -9.33 9.54 10.25
C ILE A 152 -9.97 10.24 11.46
N ALA A 153 -9.53 11.46 11.78
CA ALA A 153 -10.04 12.23 12.92
C ALA A 153 -11.53 12.58 12.77
N THR A 154 -11.95 13.06 11.59
CA THR A 154 -13.37 13.41 11.34
C THR A 154 -14.27 12.18 11.42
N SER A 155 -13.82 11.03 10.91
CA SER A 155 -14.60 9.79 11.00
C SER A 155 -14.73 9.24 12.44
N ALA A 156 -13.95 9.76 13.39
CA ALA A 156 -14.09 9.43 14.82
C ALA A 156 -15.09 10.33 15.55
N LYS A 157 -15.40 11.52 15.02
CA LYS A 157 -16.36 12.46 15.59
C LYS A 157 -17.82 12.17 15.21
N ILE A 158 -18.07 11.46 14.10
CA ILE A 158 -19.41 11.15 13.57
C ILE A 158 -19.93 9.85 14.19
N LYS A 159 -19.97 9.74 15.52
CA LYS A 159 -20.45 8.52 16.21
C LYS A 159 -21.55 8.84 17.19
#